data_AF-A0A967YJK4-F1
#
_entry.id   AF-A0A967YJK4-F1
#
_cell.length_a   1.000
_cell.length_b   1.000
_cell.length_c   1.000
_cell.angle_alpha   90.00
_cell.angle_beta   90.00
_cell.angle_gamma   90.00
#
_symmetry.space_group_name_H-M   'P 1'
#
loop_
_entity.id
_entity.type
_entity.pdbx_description
1 polymer ?
#
loop_
_entity_poly.entity_id
_entity_poly.type
_entity_poly.pdbx_seq_one_letter_code
_entity_poly.pdbx_strand_id
1 'polypeptide(L)'
;MKISSVVKRTGVPKETIHFYIREGLLRKPRKSGVNIADYTENHVKQILFIKELRDNFYFPIPLIRKIVRKVKKQPSSDQAFFELHGKYFRPADRLLNEEIVGRDEFHETTGLGRKWIHKAEEWGLIEPQVQDGQPVYSLDDVAIGKLMVDMDRIGFGPKDGHDPEDLRYIADFVKEFVVSSFKKYYQTNLEKLSSADFDQKGDQFHEVISLFFYHLYRKFARQAIHQLLESEDNDKMP
;
A
#
# COMPACT_ATOMS: atom_id res chain seq x y z
N MET A 1 -8.62 3.37 -27.54
CA MET A 1 -8.99 4.70 -27.01
C MET A 1 -8.01 5.74 -27.52
N LYS A 2 -8.47 6.97 -27.79
CA LYS A 2 -7.62 8.05 -28.33
C LYS A 2 -6.73 8.65 -27.23
N ILE A 3 -5.61 9.25 -27.65
CA ILE A 3 -4.64 9.87 -26.72
C ILE A 3 -5.25 10.96 -25.84
N SER A 4 -6.21 11.74 -26.35
CA SER A 4 -6.92 12.76 -25.57
C SER A 4 -7.69 12.17 -24.38
N SER A 5 -8.30 11.00 -24.56
CA SER A 5 -8.97 10.27 -23.48
C SER A 5 -7.97 9.79 -22.42
N VAL A 6 -6.78 9.34 -22.85
CA VAL A 6 -5.71 8.92 -21.94
C VAL A 6 -5.20 10.11 -21.11
N VAL A 7 -4.96 11.26 -21.76
CA VAL A 7 -4.55 12.49 -21.07
C VAL A 7 -5.61 12.88 -20.03
N LYS A 8 -6.89 12.90 -20.41
CA LYS A 8 -7.99 13.25 -19.49
C LYS A 8 -8.07 12.32 -18.28
N ARG A 9 -7.84 11.01 -18.48
CA ARG A 9 -7.94 10.01 -17.41
C ARG A 9 -6.71 9.91 -16.52
N THR A 10 -5.53 10.28 -17.03
CA THR A 10 -4.26 10.14 -16.28
C THR A 10 -3.75 11.47 -15.73
N GLY A 11 -4.22 12.59 -16.29
CA GLY A 11 -3.66 13.92 -16.05
C GLY A 11 -2.22 14.08 -16.55
N VAL A 12 -1.70 13.12 -17.32
CA VAL A 12 -0.34 13.16 -17.86
C VAL A 12 -0.35 13.80 -19.24
N PRO A 13 0.46 14.86 -19.50
CA PRO A 13 0.51 15.52 -20.79
C PRO A 13 0.88 14.58 -21.94
N LYS A 14 0.37 14.87 -23.13
CA LYS A 14 0.60 14.09 -24.36
C LYS A 14 2.10 13.89 -24.62
N GLU A 15 2.88 14.94 -24.43
CA GLU A 15 4.33 14.98 -24.65
C GLU A 15 5.04 14.01 -23.69
N THR A 16 4.59 13.95 -22.44
CA THR A 16 5.10 13.03 -21.42
C THR A 16 4.72 11.58 -21.74
N ILE A 17 3.51 11.32 -22.23
CA ILE A 17 3.10 9.97 -22.68
C ILE A 17 3.98 9.53 -23.86
N HIS A 18 4.22 10.40 -24.84
CA HIS A 18 5.12 10.12 -25.95
C HIS A 18 6.56 9.89 -25.48
N PHE A 19 7.03 10.67 -24.50
CA PHE A 19 8.32 10.46 -23.86
C PHE A 19 8.42 9.08 -23.21
N TYR A 20 7.40 8.63 -22.47
CA TYR A 20 7.36 7.28 -21.89
C TYR A 20 7.41 6.17 -22.94
N ILE A 21 6.79 6.37 -24.11
CA ILE A 21 6.88 5.43 -25.23
C ILE A 21 8.30 5.40 -25.80
N ARG A 22 8.94 6.56 -25.99
CA ARG A 22 10.33 6.65 -26.49
C ARG A 22 11.33 6.00 -25.55
N GLU A 23 11.18 6.22 -24.25
CA GLU A 23 12.04 5.63 -23.21
C GLU A 23 11.78 4.13 -22.97
N GLY A 24 10.77 3.56 -23.65
CA GLY A 24 10.40 2.14 -23.51
C GLY A 24 9.70 1.81 -22.19
N LEU A 25 9.24 2.84 -21.46
CA LEU A 25 8.41 2.70 -20.27
C LEU A 25 7.01 2.21 -20.63
N LEU A 26 6.39 2.81 -21.64
CA LEU A 26 5.07 2.44 -22.14
C LEU A 26 5.18 1.63 -23.43
N ARG A 27 4.34 0.60 -23.61
CA ARG A 27 4.27 -0.11 -24.91
C ARG A 27 3.75 0.84 -25.98
N LYS A 28 4.21 0.63 -27.23
CA LYS A 28 3.68 1.38 -28.37
C LYS A 28 2.20 1.02 -28.57
N PRO A 29 1.29 2.01 -28.66
CA PRO A 29 -0.12 1.75 -28.94
C PRO A 29 -0.28 1.14 -30.35
N ARG A 30 -1.35 0.38 -30.57
CA ARG A 30 -1.65 -0.16 -31.91
C ARG A 30 -2.01 1.00 -32.84
N LYS A 31 -1.48 1.01 -34.06
CA LYS A 31 -1.91 1.97 -35.08
C LYS A 31 -3.17 1.45 -35.75
N SER A 32 -4.26 2.20 -35.68
CA SER A 32 -5.51 1.93 -36.41
C SER A 32 -5.69 2.84 -37.63
N GLY A 33 -4.70 3.71 -37.91
CA GLY A 33 -4.62 4.54 -39.11
C GLY A 33 -3.35 5.40 -39.13
N VAL A 34 -3.20 6.25 -40.16
CA VAL A 34 -2.00 7.10 -40.37
C VAL A 34 -1.70 8.01 -39.19
N ASN A 35 -2.76 8.52 -38.51
CA ASN A 35 -2.66 9.40 -37.35
C ASN A 35 -3.50 8.93 -36.14
N ILE A 36 -3.88 7.65 -36.12
CA ILE A 36 -4.75 7.10 -35.06
C ILE A 36 -3.99 5.99 -34.34
N ALA A 37 -3.74 6.23 -33.07
CA ALA A 37 -3.14 5.28 -32.14
C ALA A 37 -4.19 4.88 -31.11
N ASP A 38 -4.39 3.57 -30.96
CA ASP A 38 -5.29 2.97 -30.00
C ASP A 38 -4.56 2.55 -28.74
N TYR A 39 -4.88 3.28 -27.68
CA TYR A 39 -4.49 2.98 -26.31
C TYR A 39 -5.54 2.06 -25.66
N THR A 40 -5.11 1.24 -24.72
CA THR A 40 -5.95 0.31 -23.95
C THR A 40 -5.94 0.68 -22.47
N GLU A 41 -6.80 0.06 -21.67
CA GLU A 41 -6.79 0.23 -20.20
C GLU A 41 -5.42 -0.06 -19.58
N ASN A 42 -4.70 -1.06 -20.09
CA ASN A 42 -3.34 -1.35 -19.62
C ASN A 42 -2.37 -0.18 -19.84
N HIS A 43 -2.57 0.64 -20.88
CA HIS A 43 -1.76 1.84 -21.07
C HIS A 43 -2.07 2.88 -19.98
N VAL A 44 -3.35 3.07 -19.64
CA VAL A 44 -3.79 4.00 -18.59
C VAL A 44 -3.20 3.58 -17.24
N LYS A 45 -3.37 2.31 -16.85
CA LYS A 45 -2.79 1.76 -15.61
C LYS A 45 -1.27 1.95 -15.56
N GLN A 46 -0.58 1.63 -16.65
CA GLN A 46 0.88 1.75 -16.72
C GLN A 46 1.35 3.21 -16.65
N ILE A 47 0.61 4.16 -17.24
CA ILE A 47 0.92 5.60 -17.15
C ILE A 47 0.74 6.11 -15.72
N LEU A 48 -0.36 5.73 -15.05
CA LEU A 48 -0.60 6.09 -13.65
C LEU A 48 0.49 5.52 -12.74
N PHE A 49 0.90 4.28 -12.96
CA PHE A 49 1.98 3.65 -12.22
C PHE A 49 3.33 4.39 -12.40
N ILE A 50 3.69 4.76 -13.64
CA ILE A 50 4.91 5.55 -13.88
C ILE A 50 4.83 6.93 -13.22
N LYS A 51 3.65 7.56 -13.29
CA LYS A 51 3.39 8.87 -12.67
C LYS A 51 3.60 8.81 -11.17
N GLU A 52 3.06 7.79 -10.52
CA GLU A 52 3.20 7.56 -9.07
C GLU A 52 4.66 7.35 -8.64
N LEU A 53 5.41 6.47 -9.33
CA LEU A 53 6.83 6.28 -9.05
C LEU A 53 7.66 7.56 -9.17
N ARG A 54 7.26 8.46 -10.08
CA ARG A 54 7.96 9.73 -10.29
C ARG A 54 7.53 10.81 -9.30
N ASP A 55 6.22 10.96 -9.08
CA ASP A 55 5.64 12.09 -8.36
C ASP A 55 5.64 11.85 -6.84
N ASN A 56 5.44 10.60 -6.39
CA ASN A 56 5.37 10.26 -4.96
C ASN A 56 6.71 9.74 -4.40
N PHE A 57 7.49 9.03 -5.22
CA PHE A 57 8.75 8.39 -4.79
C PHE A 57 10.00 9.07 -5.36
N TYR A 58 9.83 10.13 -6.16
CA TYR A 58 10.92 10.90 -6.78
C TYR A 58 11.93 10.05 -7.55
N PHE A 59 11.52 8.88 -8.06
CA PHE A 59 12.44 8.00 -8.74
C PHE A 59 12.88 8.59 -10.09
N PRO A 60 14.19 8.57 -10.39
CA PRO A 60 14.66 9.04 -11.68
C PRO A 60 14.21 8.07 -12.78
N ILE A 61 13.88 8.61 -13.95
CA ILE A 61 13.36 7.85 -15.12
C ILE A 61 14.18 6.58 -15.44
N PRO A 62 15.54 6.59 -15.39
CA PRO A 62 16.33 5.37 -15.58
C PRO A 62 16.04 4.26 -14.58
N LEU A 63 15.74 4.59 -13.31
CA LEU A 63 15.37 3.65 -12.26
C LEU A 63 13.95 3.13 -12.47
N ILE A 64 13.00 4.01 -12.74
CA ILE A 64 11.62 3.64 -13.10
C ILE A 64 11.63 2.64 -14.27
N ARG A 65 12.48 2.86 -15.27
CA ARG A 65 12.63 1.95 -16.41
C ARG A 65 13.16 0.57 -16.01
N LYS A 66 14.10 0.49 -15.07
CA LYS A 66 14.56 -0.80 -14.51
C LYS A 66 13.42 -1.51 -13.78
N ILE A 67 12.64 -0.78 -12.98
CA ILE A 67 11.47 -1.31 -12.25
C ILE A 67 10.42 -1.83 -13.25
N VAL A 68 9.96 -1.00 -14.18
CA VAL A 68 8.95 -1.36 -15.20
C VAL A 68 9.39 -2.57 -16.04
N ARG A 69 10.68 -2.69 -16.38
CA ARG A 69 11.21 -3.85 -17.10
C ARG A 69 11.27 -5.12 -16.25
N LYS A 70 11.54 -5.00 -14.95
CA LYS A 70 11.50 -6.13 -14.00
C LYS A 70 10.08 -6.60 -13.74
N VAL A 71 9.13 -5.68 -13.55
CA VAL A 71 7.69 -5.97 -13.38
C VAL A 71 7.10 -6.68 -14.60
N LYS A 72 7.60 -6.41 -15.82
CA LYS A 72 7.23 -7.17 -17.03
C LYS A 72 7.69 -8.64 -17.04
N LYS A 73 8.59 -9.02 -16.13
CA LYS A 73 9.22 -10.35 -16.03
C LYS A 73 8.96 -11.05 -14.67
N GLN A 74 8.25 -10.42 -13.74
CA GLN A 74 8.04 -10.93 -12.38
C GLN A 74 6.53 -11.00 -12.01
N PRO A 75 6.16 -11.77 -10.95
CA PRO A 75 4.79 -12.18 -10.67
C PRO A 75 3.85 -11.01 -10.32
N SER A 76 2.54 -11.27 -10.39
CA SER A 76 1.42 -10.37 -10.04
C SER A 76 1.57 -9.65 -8.70
N SER A 77 2.29 -10.23 -7.74
CA SER A 77 2.54 -9.65 -6.40
C SER A 77 3.30 -8.32 -6.42
N ASP A 78 4.15 -8.07 -7.43
CA ASP A 78 4.87 -6.81 -7.52
C ASP A 78 3.97 -5.68 -8.02
N GLN A 79 2.96 -5.98 -8.85
CA GLN A 79 1.97 -4.99 -9.30
C GLN A 79 1.01 -4.60 -8.17
N ALA A 80 0.53 -5.59 -7.42
CA ALA A 80 -0.32 -5.35 -6.25
C ALA A 80 0.38 -4.48 -5.19
N PHE A 81 1.68 -4.71 -4.95
CA PHE A 81 2.46 -3.87 -4.04
C PHE A 81 2.40 -2.40 -4.43
N PHE A 82 2.64 -2.08 -5.70
CA PHE A 82 2.64 -0.68 -6.14
C PHE A 82 1.25 -0.05 -6.12
N GLU A 83 0.21 -0.75 -6.55
CA GLU A 83 -1.17 -0.25 -6.50
C GLU A 83 -1.61 0.04 -5.06
N LEU A 84 -1.31 -0.86 -4.12
CA LEU A 84 -1.65 -0.68 -2.70
C LEU A 84 -0.80 0.41 -2.05
N HIS A 85 0.52 0.40 -2.23
CA HIS A 85 1.41 1.40 -1.65
C HIS A 85 1.13 2.81 -2.20
N GLY A 86 0.72 2.90 -3.47
CA GLY A 86 0.28 4.14 -4.08
C GLY A 86 -1.05 4.70 -3.58
N LYS A 87 -1.97 3.80 -3.23
CA LYS A 87 -3.29 4.11 -2.67
C LYS A 87 -3.23 4.50 -1.19
N TYR A 88 -2.32 3.90 -0.42
CA TYR A 88 -2.28 4.03 1.04
C TYR A 88 -1.08 4.80 1.59
N PHE A 89 -0.04 5.02 0.79
CA PHE A 89 1.19 5.70 1.22
C PHE A 89 1.41 6.95 0.37
N ARG A 90 0.50 7.94 0.52
CA ARG A 90 0.66 9.26 -0.08
C ARG A 90 1.12 10.25 0.99
N PRO A 91 2.35 10.77 0.89
CA PRO A 91 2.85 11.77 1.83
C PRO A 91 1.95 13.01 1.94
N ALA A 92 1.29 13.39 0.84
CA ALA A 92 0.35 14.51 0.81
C ALA A 92 -0.87 14.29 1.71
N ASP A 93 -1.40 13.07 1.77
CA ASP A 93 -2.59 12.77 2.56
C ASP A 93 -2.27 12.90 4.07
N ARG A 94 -1.07 12.46 4.49
CA ARG A 94 -0.57 12.64 5.88
C ARG A 94 -0.36 14.12 6.27
N LEU A 95 -0.15 15.01 5.31
CA LEU A 95 0.09 16.43 5.56
C LEU A 95 -1.21 17.25 5.59
N LEU A 96 -2.31 16.71 5.05
CA LEU A 96 -3.59 17.41 4.91
C LEU A 96 -4.54 17.22 6.11
N ASN A 97 -4.18 16.37 7.10
CA ASN A 97 -4.86 16.22 8.40
C ASN A 97 -6.39 16.34 8.37
N GLU A 98 -7.04 15.48 7.58
CA GLU A 98 -8.49 15.32 7.66
C GLU A 98 -8.78 14.12 8.58
N GLU A 99 -8.83 14.39 9.88
CA GLU A 99 -9.33 13.42 10.86
C GLU A 99 -10.82 13.13 10.56
N ILE A 100 -11.22 11.87 10.67
CA ILE A 100 -12.61 11.48 10.40
C ILE A 100 -13.37 11.41 11.71
N VAL A 101 -14.40 12.24 11.85
CA VAL A 101 -15.22 12.32 13.06
C VAL A 101 -16.46 11.45 12.91
N GLY A 102 -16.64 10.51 13.83
CA GLY A 102 -17.83 9.67 13.93
C GLY A 102 -17.73 8.36 13.14
N ARG A 103 -18.35 7.31 13.71
CA ARG A 103 -18.41 5.96 13.10
C ARG A 103 -19.13 5.94 11.76
N ASP A 104 -20.11 6.82 11.58
CA ASP A 104 -20.89 6.90 10.34
C ASP A 104 -20.04 7.45 9.19
N GLU A 105 -19.30 8.54 9.42
CA GLU A 105 -18.39 9.10 8.41
C GLU A 105 -17.24 8.13 8.10
N PHE A 106 -16.72 7.43 9.11
CA PHE A 106 -15.71 6.39 8.92
C PHE A 106 -16.22 5.23 8.05
N HIS A 107 -17.47 4.81 8.26
CA HIS A 107 -18.14 3.81 7.42
C HIS A 107 -18.22 4.26 5.96
N GLU A 108 -18.70 5.48 5.70
CA GLU A 108 -18.84 6.02 4.35
C GLU A 108 -17.46 6.18 3.67
N THR A 109 -16.46 6.67 4.39
CA THR A 109 -15.11 6.93 3.88
C THR A 109 -14.36 5.65 3.52
N THR A 110 -14.51 4.59 4.32
CA THR A 110 -13.76 3.33 4.16
C THR A 110 -14.53 2.28 3.37
N GLY A 111 -15.87 2.30 3.45
CA GLY A 111 -16.76 1.22 3.01
C GLY A 111 -16.79 0.02 3.96
N LEU A 112 -16.13 0.09 5.12
CA LEU A 112 -16.07 -1.02 6.07
C LEU A 112 -17.40 -1.15 6.81
N GLY A 113 -18.04 -2.31 6.76
CA GLY A 113 -19.35 -2.51 7.41
C GLY A 113 -19.31 -2.24 8.91
N ARG A 114 -20.39 -1.68 9.47
CA ARG A 114 -20.49 -1.28 10.90
C ARG A 114 -20.08 -2.37 11.90
N LYS A 115 -20.48 -3.62 11.65
CA LYS A 115 -20.07 -4.79 12.44
C LYS A 115 -18.55 -4.95 12.48
N TRP A 116 -17.89 -4.76 11.34
CA TRP A 116 -16.44 -4.89 11.20
C TRP A 116 -15.68 -3.70 11.76
N ILE A 117 -16.24 -2.49 11.72
CA ILE A 117 -15.69 -1.34 12.43
C ILE A 117 -15.60 -1.65 13.93
N HIS A 118 -16.70 -2.13 14.53
CA HIS A 118 -16.70 -2.48 15.95
C HIS A 118 -15.69 -3.59 16.28
N LYS A 119 -15.57 -4.60 15.42
CA LYS A 119 -14.57 -5.66 15.60
C LYS A 119 -13.13 -5.17 15.45
N ALA A 120 -12.85 -4.30 14.49
CA ALA A 120 -11.52 -3.72 14.33
C ALA A 120 -11.13 -2.85 15.54
N GLU A 121 -12.09 -2.13 16.14
CA GLU A 121 -11.91 -1.41 17.41
C GLU A 121 -11.65 -2.38 18.57
N GLU A 122 -12.45 -3.44 18.71
CA GLU A 122 -12.27 -4.46 19.74
C GLU A 122 -10.91 -5.16 19.64
N TRP A 123 -10.42 -5.39 18.43
CA TRP A 123 -9.13 -6.02 18.16
C TRP A 123 -7.93 -5.07 18.23
N GLY A 124 -8.15 -3.77 18.46
CA GLY A 124 -7.09 -2.77 18.47
C GLY A 124 -6.41 -2.57 17.11
N LEU A 125 -7.07 -2.98 16.01
CA LEU A 125 -6.61 -2.63 14.67
C LEU A 125 -6.88 -1.16 14.35
N ILE A 126 -7.98 -0.64 14.87
CA ILE A 126 -8.40 0.75 14.72
C ILE A 126 -8.63 1.30 16.13
N GLU A 127 -7.93 2.35 16.53
CA GLU A 127 -8.00 2.91 17.89
C GLU A 127 -8.35 4.42 17.82
N PRO A 128 -9.64 4.78 17.61
CA PRO A 128 -10.04 6.17 17.52
C PRO A 128 -9.80 6.90 18.83
N GLN A 129 -9.37 8.15 18.74
CA GLN A 129 -9.35 9.06 19.89
C GLN A 129 -10.75 9.58 20.16
N VAL A 130 -11.08 9.90 21.42
CA VAL A 130 -12.35 10.54 21.74
C VAL A 130 -12.13 12.05 21.85
N GLN A 131 -12.77 12.82 20.97
CA GLN A 131 -12.80 14.28 21.04
C GLN A 131 -14.26 14.73 21.05
N ASP A 132 -14.62 15.61 21.99
CA ASP A 132 -16.00 16.12 22.18
C ASP A 132 -17.09 15.02 22.22
N GLY A 133 -16.75 13.87 22.82
CA GLY A 133 -17.66 12.73 22.97
C GLY A 133 -17.88 11.93 21.68
N GLN A 134 -17.19 12.25 20.59
CA GLN A 134 -17.21 11.50 19.33
C GLN A 134 -15.89 10.76 19.10
N PRO A 135 -15.91 9.57 18.47
CA PRO A 135 -14.69 8.93 18.02
C PRO A 135 -14.12 9.70 16.82
N VAL A 136 -12.83 9.95 16.85
CA VAL A 136 -12.05 10.61 15.82
C VAL A 136 -10.98 9.65 15.34
N TYR A 137 -11.06 9.28 14.07
CA TYR A 137 -10.20 8.29 13.43
C TYR A 137 -9.05 8.97 12.71
N SER A 138 -7.85 8.41 12.90
CA SER A 138 -6.65 8.83 12.21
C SER A 138 -6.64 8.35 10.75
N LEU A 139 -5.71 8.89 9.96
CA LEU A 139 -5.50 8.41 8.59
C LEU A 139 -5.01 6.96 8.53
N ASP A 140 -4.26 6.50 9.53
CA ASP A 140 -3.83 5.11 9.62
C ASP A 140 -5.03 4.20 9.90
N ASP A 141 -5.97 4.61 10.77
CA ASP A 141 -7.23 3.88 10.98
C ASP A 141 -8.03 3.77 9.67
N VAL A 142 -8.13 4.87 8.91
CA VAL A 142 -8.81 4.89 7.61
C VAL A 142 -8.12 3.97 6.60
N ALA A 143 -6.78 3.96 6.57
CA ALA A 143 -6.01 3.07 5.71
C ALA A 143 -6.26 1.60 6.07
N ILE A 144 -6.23 1.26 7.36
CA ILE A 144 -6.52 -0.09 7.87
C ILE A 144 -7.94 -0.51 7.49
N GLY A 145 -8.94 0.34 7.71
CA GLY A 145 -10.33 0.05 7.36
C GLY A 145 -10.52 -0.22 5.87
N LYS A 146 -9.87 0.57 5.00
CA LYS A 146 -9.89 0.35 3.54
C LYS A 146 -9.14 -0.91 3.12
N LEU A 147 -8.04 -1.27 3.79
CA LEU A 147 -7.32 -2.53 3.55
C LEU A 147 -8.18 -3.74 3.89
N MET A 148 -8.93 -3.71 4.99
CA MET A 148 -9.88 -4.77 5.33
C MET A 148 -10.96 -4.95 4.26
N VAL A 149 -11.49 -3.86 3.70
CA VAL A 149 -12.44 -3.91 2.58
C VAL A 149 -11.80 -4.47 1.31
N ASP A 150 -10.58 -4.04 0.98
CA ASP A 150 -9.87 -4.55 -0.19
C ASP A 150 -9.57 -6.05 -0.05
N MET A 151 -9.24 -6.53 1.16
CA MET A 151 -9.01 -7.95 1.45
C MET A 151 -10.24 -8.82 1.10
N ASP A 152 -11.44 -8.40 1.51
CA ASP A 152 -12.70 -9.07 1.12
C ASP A 152 -12.97 -9.00 -0.40
N ARG A 153 -12.58 -7.90 -1.05
CA ARG A 153 -12.77 -7.74 -2.51
C ARG A 153 -11.86 -8.64 -3.34
N ILE A 154 -10.66 -8.97 -2.84
CA ILE A 154 -9.70 -9.83 -3.55
C ILE A 154 -9.86 -11.32 -3.21
N GLY A 155 -10.92 -11.70 -2.49
CA GLY A 155 -11.24 -13.10 -2.19
C GLY A 155 -10.57 -13.64 -0.92
N PHE A 156 -10.16 -12.76 -0.01
CA PHE A 156 -9.61 -13.12 1.30
C PHE A 156 -10.53 -12.65 2.43
N GLY A 157 -11.84 -12.61 2.17
CA GLY A 157 -12.84 -12.27 3.18
C GLY A 157 -13.30 -13.49 3.98
N PRO A 158 -14.09 -13.26 5.05
CA PRO A 158 -14.71 -14.35 5.81
C PRO A 158 -15.58 -15.27 4.94
N LYS A 159 -16.21 -14.71 3.90
CA LYS A 159 -17.02 -15.46 2.93
C LYS A 159 -16.20 -16.43 2.07
N ASP A 160 -14.89 -16.20 1.95
CA ASP A 160 -13.96 -16.98 1.16
C ASP A 160 -13.19 -18.00 2.03
N GLY A 161 -13.56 -18.13 3.32
CA GLY A 161 -12.97 -19.09 4.26
C GLY A 161 -11.75 -18.58 5.03
N HIS A 162 -11.38 -17.31 4.87
CA HIS A 162 -10.33 -16.70 5.69
C HIS A 162 -10.85 -16.36 7.08
N ASP A 163 -10.11 -16.73 8.13
CA ASP A 163 -10.48 -16.39 9.51
C ASP A 163 -10.15 -14.92 9.81
N PRO A 164 -11.14 -14.06 10.03
CA PRO A 164 -10.90 -12.64 10.29
C PRO A 164 -10.15 -12.38 11.60
N GLU A 165 -10.12 -13.34 12.55
CA GLU A 165 -9.30 -13.23 13.76
C GLU A 165 -7.79 -13.20 13.48
N ASP A 166 -7.34 -13.67 12.31
CA ASP A 166 -5.93 -13.57 11.90
C ASP A 166 -5.42 -12.12 11.99
N LEU A 167 -6.28 -11.15 11.69
CA LEU A 167 -5.96 -9.73 11.80
C LEU A 167 -5.67 -9.30 13.25
N ARG A 168 -6.42 -9.84 14.23
CA ARG A 168 -6.18 -9.57 15.66
C ARG A 168 -4.80 -10.06 16.08
N TYR A 169 -4.42 -11.28 15.69
CA TYR A 169 -3.10 -11.81 16.01
C TYR A 169 -1.98 -10.96 15.41
N ILE A 170 -2.18 -10.42 14.20
CA ILE A 170 -1.23 -9.49 13.59
C ILE A 170 -1.13 -8.20 14.41
N ALA A 171 -2.25 -7.62 14.81
CA ALA A 171 -2.27 -6.39 15.62
C ALA A 171 -1.58 -6.58 16.97
N ASP A 172 -1.91 -7.66 17.69
CA ASP A 172 -1.30 -8.00 18.97
C ASP A 172 0.22 -8.18 18.84
N PHE A 173 0.68 -8.92 17.83
CA PHE A 173 2.10 -9.12 17.55
C PHE A 173 2.84 -7.80 17.29
N VAL A 174 2.28 -6.94 16.44
CA VAL A 174 2.91 -5.64 16.11
C VAL A 174 2.93 -4.74 17.35
N LYS A 175 1.82 -4.68 18.11
CA LYS A 175 1.71 -3.87 19.32
C LYS A 175 2.72 -4.30 20.37
N GLU A 176 2.83 -5.61 20.63
CA GLU A 176 3.80 -6.15 21.57
C GLU A 176 5.25 -5.85 21.13
N PHE A 177 5.56 -6.03 19.84
CA PHE A 177 6.88 -5.71 19.32
C PHE A 177 7.21 -4.23 19.48
N VAL A 178 6.29 -3.32 19.13
CA VAL A 178 6.51 -1.88 19.21
C VAL A 178 6.74 -1.47 20.65
N VAL A 179 5.86 -1.88 21.57
CA VAL A 179 5.98 -1.56 23.00
C VAL A 179 7.30 -2.08 23.57
N SER A 180 7.66 -3.33 23.30
CA SER A 180 8.89 -3.93 23.82
C SER A 180 10.16 -3.29 23.24
N SER A 181 10.18 -3.04 21.92
CA SER A 181 11.34 -2.46 21.22
C SER A 181 11.55 -1.01 21.60
N PHE A 182 10.47 -0.22 21.67
CA PHE A 182 10.54 1.18 22.08
C PHE A 182 10.94 1.29 23.54
N LYS A 183 10.32 0.52 24.44
CA LYS A 183 10.66 0.56 25.87
C LYS A 183 12.16 0.32 26.08
N LYS A 184 12.74 -0.70 25.44
CA LYS A 184 14.18 -1.00 25.56
C LYS A 184 15.08 0.11 25.01
N TYR A 185 14.69 0.71 23.88
CA TYR A 185 15.45 1.80 23.27
C TYR A 185 15.38 3.09 24.09
N TYR A 186 14.17 3.52 24.47
CA TYR A 186 13.91 4.75 25.22
C TYR A 186 14.47 4.69 26.64
N GLN A 187 14.32 3.57 27.36
CA GLN A 187 14.90 3.39 28.69
C GLN A 187 16.43 3.56 28.72
N THR A 188 17.10 3.22 27.62
CA THR A 188 18.56 3.30 27.50
C THR A 188 19.05 4.65 26.97
N ASN A 189 18.17 5.48 26.39
CA ASN A 189 18.56 6.71 25.67
C ASN A 189 17.75 7.96 26.05
N LEU A 190 16.95 7.90 27.11
CA LEU A 190 16.01 8.95 27.55
C LEU A 190 16.63 10.35 27.66
N GLU A 191 17.86 10.47 28.18
CA GLU A 191 18.57 11.76 28.28
C GLU A 191 18.97 12.35 26.92
N LYS A 192 19.25 11.51 25.92
CA LYS A 192 19.64 11.95 24.57
C LYS A 192 18.42 12.34 23.73
N LEU A 193 17.29 11.68 23.98
CA LEU A 193 16.01 11.87 23.30
C LEU A 193 15.34 13.24 23.56
N SER A 194 15.78 13.99 24.58
CA SER A 194 15.27 15.34 24.91
C SER A 194 15.73 16.46 23.96
N SER A 195 16.49 16.13 22.91
CA SER A 195 16.99 17.11 21.93
C SER A 195 16.18 17.07 20.64
N ALA A 196 15.94 18.23 20.02
CA ALA A 196 15.22 18.33 18.75
C ALA A 196 15.85 17.50 17.60
N ASP A 197 17.16 17.26 17.66
CA ASP A 197 17.88 16.38 16.74
C ASP A 197 17.49 14.90 16.88
N PHE A 198 16.98 14.50 18.06
CA PHE A 198 16.53 13.14 18.33
C PHE A 198 15.10 12.88 17.86
N ASP A 199 14.20 13.87 17.93
CA ASP A 199 12.84 13.75 17.39
C ASP A 199 12.88 13.45 15.89
N GLN A 200 13.68 14.21 15.12
CA GLN A 200 13.84 13.97 13.69
C GLN A 200 14.46 12.59 13.38
N LYS A 201 15.40 12.13 14.21
CA LYS A 201 16.00 10.78 14.07
C LYS A 201 15.03 9.67 14.48
N GLY A 202 14.12 9.94 15.42
CA GLY A 202 13.04 9.06 15.82
C GLY A 202 12.08 8.79 14.67
N ASP A 203 11.62 9.84 14.00
CA ASP A 203 10.74 9.72 12.83
C ASP A 203 11.41 8.91 11.70
N GLN A 204 12.68 9.19 11.40
CA GLN A 204 13.44 8.43 10.40
C GLN A 204 13.63 6.97 10.81
N PHE A 205 13.85 6.70 12.10
CA PHE A 205 13.99 5.35 12.61
C PHE A 205 12.69 4.56 12.43
N HIS A 206 11.52 5.16 12.71
CA HIS A 206 10.23 4.51 12.48
C HIS A 206 10.03 4.11 11.02
N GLU A 207 10.33 5.01 10.07
CA GLU A 207 10.25 4.68 8.64
C GLU A 207 11.20 3.55 8.24
N VAL A 208 12.44 3.53 8.77
CA VAL A 208 13.40 2.45 8.51
C VAL A 208 12.91 1.11 9.08
N ILE A 209 12.36 1.09 10.30
CA ILE A 209 11.82 -0.12 10.92
C ILE A 209 10.60 -0.64 10.14
N SER A 210 9.71 0.24 9.69
CA SER A 210 8.58 -0.12 8.83
C SER A 210 9.03 -0.82 7.54
N LEU A 211 10.13 -0.38 6.93
CA LEU A 211 10.72 -1.07 5.77
C LEU A 211 11.26 -2.46 6.10
N PHE A 212 11.85 -2.65 7.29
CA PHE A 212 12.26 -4.00 7.74
C PHE A 212 11.06 -4.93 7.86
N PHE A 213 9.97 -4.49 8.49
CA PHE A 213 8.74 -5.28 8.59
C PHE A 213 8.21 -5.70 7.23
N TYR A 214 8.08 -4.74 6.30
CA TYR A 214 7.63 -5.00 4.94
C TYR A 214 8.50 -6.06 4.24
N HIS A 215 9.83 -5.90 4.27
CA HIS A 215 10.74 -6.79 3.56
C HIS A 215 10.85 -8.17 4.20
N LEU A 216 10.84 -8.27 5.53
CA LEU A 216 10.87 -9.52 6.26
C LEU A 216 9.58 -10.32 6.04
N TYR A 217 8.42 -9.68 6.18
CA TYR A 217 7.12 -10.32 5.91
C TYR A 217 7.09 -10.90 4.49
N ARG A 218 7.42 -10.08 3.47
CA ARG A 218 7.41 -10.53 2.07
C ARG A 218 8.40 -11.67 1.82
N LYS A 219 9.57 -11.65 2.45
CA LYS A 219 10.56 -12.73 2.34
C LYS A 219 10.01 -14.03 2.94
N PHE A 220 9.50 -13.98 4.16
CA PHE A 220 9.03 -15.17 4.87
C PHE A 220 7.76 -15.75 4.25
N ALA A 221 6.82 -14.92 3.82
CA ALA A 221 5.62 -15.36 3.11
C ALA A 221 5.97 -16.14 1.83
N ARG A 222 6.95 -15.66 1.04
CA ARG A 222 7.43 -16.37 -0.16
C ARG A 222 8.06 -17.72 0.17
N GLN A 223 8.84 -17.78 1.24
CA GLN A 223 9.49 -19.03 1.68
C GLN A 223 8.46 -20.05 2.15
N ALA A 224 7.46 -19.63 2.93
CA ALA A 224 6.39 -20.50 3.39
C ALA A 224 5.56 -21.06 2.23
N ILE A 225 5.16 -20.22 1.27
CA ILE A 225 4.42 -20.68 0.08
C ILE A 225 5.24 -21.69 -0.72
N HIS A 226 6.54 -21.44 -0.93
CA HIS A 226 7.41 -22.37 -1.65
C HIS A 226 7.48 -23.74 -0.97
N GLN A 227 7.66 -23.76 0.36
CA GLN A 227 7.71 -24.99 1.15
C GLN A 227 6.40 -25.79 1.08
N LEU A 228 5.26 -25.10 1.14
CA LEU A 228 3.94 -25.75 1.04
C LEU A 228 3.73 -26.40 -0.33
N LEU A 229 4.09 -25.70 -1.40
CA LEU A 229 3.98 -26.23 -2.77
C LEU A 229 4.92 -27.42 -2.99
N GLU A 230 6.15 -27.37 -2.47
CA GLU A 230 7.09 -28.51 -2.53
C GLU A 230 6.61 -29.72 -1.72
N SER A 231 5.96 -29.52 -0.58
CA SER A 231 5.40 -30.62 0.22
C SER A 231 4.20 -31.29 -0.46
N GLU A 232 3.33 -30.54 -1.12
CA GLU A 232 2.19 -31.11 -1.86
C GLU A 232 2.62 -31.91 -3.11
N ASP A 233 3.71 -31.49 -3.78
CA ASP A 233 4.24 -32.22 -4.92
C ASP A 233 4.93 -33.52 -4.50
N ASN A 234 5.59 -33.54 -3.33
CA ASN A 234 6.20 -34.76 -2.77
C ASN A 234 5.17 -35.78 -2.28
N ASP A 235 4.03 -35.35 -1.73
CA ASP A 235 2.93 -36.24 -1.32
C ASP A 235 2.13 -36.81 -2.51
N LYS A 236 2.33 -36.28 -3.73
CA LYS A 236 1.67 -36.75 -4.97
C LYS A 236 2.55 -37.67 -5.83
N MET A 237 3.80 -37.93 -5.46
CA MET A 237 4.64 -38.94 -6.13
C MET A 237 4.47 -40.31 -5.45
N PRO A 238 4.04 -41.35 -6.18
CA PRO A 238 3.85 -42.70 -5.64
C PRO A 238 5.15 -43.43 -5.31
#